data_AF-A0A399UM14-F1
#
_entry.id   AF-A0A399UM14-F1
#
_cell.length_a   1.000
_cell.length_b   1.000
_cell.length_c   1.000
_cell.angle_alpha   90.00
_cell.angle_beta   90.00
_cell.angle_gamma   90.00
#
_symmetry.space_group_name_H-M   'P 1'
#
loop_
_entity.id
_entity.type
_entity.pdbx_description
1 polymer ?
#
loop_
_entity_poly.entity_id
_entity_poly.type
_entity_poly.pdbx_seq_one_letter_code
_entity_poly.pdbx_strand_id
1 'polypeptide(L)'
;MTKAFLRHGLSVAAVAAAAVLASCSTPEPEAPPPPPPPPPPPALALNQSVAEAASVYVAFVREVRSIQAGFPDAETIQAAVRKGAAVEASQLSRGMIAYGAILALQSPEYVAGVRQYAADPAQRQQMVARIVADPAYAATLPGAESAAGLIASTMGKDAEIMTALAEAVETDAYTIQERTDPRRRWATQPVADRNGRLESAKSLSAVPRLPSAEDSARLFAAANSGSGLNLSAAQRGAPFTPAIVNSLAIAALAALGAAGEDAKANTDALTTESNNEFCLSMSKLMLFQCLAAAKPNYEDIFCAGRHIVRDMAQCTAQYTGPMPTITVAVPPAGAPTPMAQAQNQSTPTPSPHG
;
A
#
# COMPACT_ATOMS: atom_id res chain seq x y z
N MET A 1 -61.25 -57.33 74.41
CA MET A 1 -61.28 -57.28 72.93
C MET A 1 -60.62 -55.98 72.47
N THR A 2 -59.50 -56.12 71.76
CA THR A 2 -59.02 -55.31 70.61
C THR A 2 -58.91 -53.76 70.66
N LYS A 3 -57.63 -53.31 70.73
CA LYS A 3 -56.86 -52.38 69.87
C LYS A 3 -57.21 -50.88 69.70
N ALA A 4 -56.11 -50.09 69.74
CA ALA A 4 -55.73 -48.91 68.92
C ALA A 4 -56.34 -47.53 69.28
N PHE A 5 -55.68 -46.36 69.17
CA PHE A 5 -54.31 -45.90 68.82
C PHE A 5 -54.27 -44.35 68.99
N LEU A 6 -53.12 -43.76 69.39
CA LEU A 6 -52.55 -42.42 69.00
C LEU A 6 -53.42 -41.14 69.28
N ARG A 7 -52.93 -39.92 69.57
CA ARG A 7 -51.64 -39.22 69.52
C ARG A 7 -51.79 -37.78 70.10
N HIS A 8 -50.64 -37.23 70.52
CA HIS A 8 -50.22 -35.81 70.53
C HIS A 8 -50.49 -34.98 71.79
N GLY A 9 -49.37 -34.70 72.48
CA GLY A 9 -49.28 -33.82 73.64
C GLY A 9 -48.86 -32.39 73.29
N LEU A 10 -49.46 -31.47 74.04
CA LEU A 10 -48.84 -30.43 74.88
C LEU A 10 -47.79 -29.48 74.27
N SER A 11 -48.28 -28.29 73.91
CA SER A 11 -48.04 -26.99 74.56
C SER A 11 -46.62 -26.53 74.99
N VAL A 12 -46.23 -25.40 74.38
CA VAL A 12 -45.78 -24.11 74.95
C VAL A 12 -44.57 -24.06 75.92
N ALA A 13 -43.52 -23.35 75.47
CA ALA A 13 -42.77 -22.24 76.12
C ALA A 13 -41.47 -22.01 75.29
N ALA A 14 -40.86 -20.84 75.11
CA ALA A 14 -40.64 -19.74 76.03
C ALA A 14 -40.22 -18.42 75.30
N VAL A 15 -40.28 -17.36 76.09
CA VAL A 15 -40.02 -15.92 75.87
C VAL A 15 -38.55 -15.59 75.56
N ALA A 16 -38.30 -14.59 74.71
CA ALA A 16 -37.26 -13.56 74.92
C ALA A 16 -37.38 -12.42 73.88
N ALA A 17 -37.97 -11.30 74.29
CA ALA A 17 -37.81 -10.01 73.63
C ALA A 17 -36.64 -9.28 74.33
N ALA A 18 -35.58 -8.95 73.58
CA ALA A 18 -34.49 -8.11 74.05
C ALA A 18 -33.95 -7.24 72.91
N ALA A 19 -34.01 -5.92 73.16
CA ALA A 19 -33.14 -4.86 72.64
C ALA A 19 -33.02 -4.65 71.11
N VAL A 20 -33.92 -3.81 70.60
CA VAL A 20 -33.75 -3.05 69.34
C VAL A 20 -32.82 -1.86 69.63
N LEU A 21 -31.51 -1.99 69.45
CA LEU A 21 -30.56 -0.86 69.38
C LEU A 21 -29.28 -1.25 68.62
N ALA A 22 -29.37 -1.56 67.32
CA ALA A 22 -28.22 -1.54 66.39
C ALA A 22 -28.67 -1.75 64.93
N SER A 23 -29.33 -0.77 64.32
CA SER A 23 -29.43 -0.76 62.85
C SER A 23 -29.76 0.64 62.33
N CYS A 24 -28.75 1.50 62.32
CA CYS A 24 -28.70 2.70 61.49
C CYS A 24 -27.33 2.73 60.81
N SER A 25 -27.05 1.71 59.99
CA SER A 25 -26.03 1.85 58.95
C SER A 25 -26.70 2.56 57.77
N THR A 26 -26.45 3.85 57.64
CA THR A 26 -26.72 4.61 56.42
C THR A 26 -26.10 3.82 55.25
N PRO A 27 -26.85 3.42 54.21
CA PRO A 27 -26.26 2.79 53.05
C PRO A 27 -25.20 3.73 52.47
N GLU A 28 -23.99 3.21 52.27
CA GLU A 28 -22.94 3.94 51.57
C GLU A 28 -23.50 4.38 50.21
N PRO A 29 -23.34 5.65 49.79
CA PRO A 29 -23.84 6.10 48.50
C PRO A 29 -23.30 5.18 47.41
N GLU A 30 -24.21 4.51 46.72
CA GLU A 30 -23.88 3.61 45.62
C GLU A 30 -22.99 4.39 44.64
N ALA A 31 -21.76 3.90 44.45
CA ALA A 31 -20.77 4.58 43.62
C ALA A 31 -21.41 4.87 42.25
N PRO A 32 -21.32 6.11 41.74
CA PRO A 32 -21.93 6.45 40.47
C PRO A 32 -21.46 5.45 39.41
N PRO A 33 -22.38 4.95 38.56
CA PRO A 33 -22.03 3.94 37.57
C PRO A 33 -20.83 4.43 36.75
N PRO A 34 -19.85 3.54 36.47
CA PRO A 34 -18.66 3.94 35.73
C PRO A 34 -19.08 4.62 34.43
N PRO A 35 -18.41 5.72 34.04
CA PRO A 35 -18.77 6.45 32.83
C PRO A 35 -18.76 5.49 31.64
N PRO A 36 -19.71 5.63 30.69
CA PRO A 36 -19.77 4.76 29.53
C PRO A 36 -18.42 4.78 28.79
N PRO A 37 -17.97 3.64 28.26
CA PRO A 37 -16.70 3.58 27.55
C PRO A 37 -16.70 4.59 26.40
N PRO A 38 -15.56 5.26 26.12
CA PRO A 38 -15.48 6.23 25.04
C PRO A 38 -15.88 5.56 23.72
N PRO A 39 -16.59 6.29 22.83
CA PRO A 39 -17.03 5.75 21.56
C PRO A 39 -15.81 5.25 20.75
N PRO A 40 -15.96 4.16 19.99
CA PRO A 40 -14.86 3.64 19.19
C PRO A 40 -14.41 4.68 18.15
N PRO A 41 -13.11 4.72 17.80
CA PRO A 41 -12.64 5.58 16.72
C PRO A 41 -13.37 5.24 15.41
N PRO A 42 -13.57 6.22 14.51
CA PRO A 42 -14.20 6.01 13.21
C PRO A 42 -13.57 4.85 12.45
N ALA A 43 -14.35 4.19 11.60
CA ALA A 43 -13.80 3.21 10.66
C ALA A 43 -12.77 3.86 9.72
N LEU A 44 -11.93 3.04 9.09
CA LEU A 44 -11.15 3.51 7.94
C LEU A 44 -12.12 4.03 6.88
N ALA A 45 -11.82 5.19 6.31
CA ALA A 45 -12.64 5.78 5.28
C ALA A 45 -11.76 6.32 4.15
N LEU A 46 -11.74 5.62 3.02
CA LEU A 46 -11.11 6.07 1.78
C LEU A 46 -12.17 6.16 0.68
N ASN A 47 -12.24 7.30 0.00
CA ASN A 47 -13.20 7.52 -1.08
C ASN A 47 -12.92 6.68 -2.33
N GLN A 48 -13.98 6.43 -3.08
CA GLN A 48 -14.01 5.62 -4.29
C GLN A 48 -13.06 6.16 -5.37
N SER A 49 -12.92 7.49 -5.50
CA SER A 49 -12.04 8.06 -6.53
C SER A 49 -10.56 7.75 -6.32
N VAL A 50 -10.10 7.58 -5.07
CA VAL A 50 -8.73 7.11 -4.83
C VAL A 50 -8.58 5.66 -5.30
N ALA A 51 -9.54 4.78 -4.99
CA ALA A 51 -9.50 3.40 -5.46
C ALA A 51 -9.58 3.30 -7.00
N GLU A 52 -10.38 4.14 -7.64
CA GLU A 52 -10.48 4.24 -9.10
C GLU A 52 -9.17 4.71 -9.73
N ALA A 53 -8.54 5.76 -9.18
CA ALA A 53 -7.24 6.23 -9.63
C ALA A 53 -6.17 5.12 -9.49
N ALA A 54 -6.13 4.43 -8.34
CA ALA A 54 -5.21 3.31 -8.11
C ALA A 54 -5.44 2.17 -9.12
N SER A 55 -6.70 1.89 -9.47
CA SER A 55 -7.05 0.86 -10.46
C SER A 55 -6.45 1.13 -11.84
N VAL A 56 -6.36 2.40 -12.25
CA VAL A 56 -5.77 2.78 -13.54
C VAL A 56 -4.29 2.43 -13.57
N TYR A 57 -3.54 2.73 -12.51
CA TYR A 57 -2.13 2.35 -12.40
C TYR A 57 -1.95 0.84 -12.40
N VAL A 58 -2.70 0.11 -11.55
CA VAL A 58 -2.58 -1.36 -11.45
C VAL A 58 -2.92 -2.04 -12.77
N ALA A 59 -3.97 -1.61 -13.45
CA ALA A 59 -4.33 -2.13 -14.76
C ALA A 59 -3.22 -1.83 -15.79
N PHE A 60 -2.69 -0.61 -15.80
CA PHE A 60 -1.64 -0.24 -16.74
C PHE A 60 -0.33 -1.01 -16.50
N VAL A 61 0.10 -1.21 -15.26
CA VAL A 61 1.28 -2.04 -14.96
C VAL A 61 1.09 -3.47 -15.43
N ARG A 62 -0.09 -4.07 -15.19
CA ARG A 62 -0.42 -5.42 -15.70
C ARG A 62 -0.33 -5.48 -17.23
N GLU A 63 -0.74 -4.41 -17.91
CA GLU A 63 -0.64 -4.30 -19.37
C GLU A 63 0.79 -4.12 -19.86
N VAL A 64 1.58 -3.23 -19.27
CA VAL A 64 2.99 -3.03 -19.61
C VAL A 64 3.78 -4.31 -19.38
N ARG A 65 3.52 -5.04 -18.29
CA ARG A 65 4.15 -6.34 -17.99
C ARG A 65 3.81 -7.45 -19.00
N SER A 66 2.76 -7.26 -19.81
CA SER A 66 2.44 -8.19 -20.91
C SER A 66 3.22 -7.91 -22.20
N ILE A 67 3.95 -6.79 -22.28
CA ILE A 67 4.83 -6.48 -23.40
C ILE A 67 6.11 -7.29 -23.22
N GLN A 68 6.28 -8.32 -24.04
CA GLN A 68 7.39 -9.26 -23.97
C GLN A 68 8.13 -9.32 -25.30
N ALA A 69 9.42 -9.64 -25.25
CA ALA A 69 10.23 -9.93 -26.43
C ALA A 69 9.66 -11.10 -27.23
N GLY A 70 10.12 -11.28 -28.47
CA GLY A 70 9.69 -12.39 -29.32
C GLY A 70 8.45 -12.06 -30.14
N PHE A 71 8.26 -10.78 -30.53
CA PHE A 71 7.12 -10.36 -31.35
C PHE A 71 7.02 -11.21 -32.64
N PRO A 72 5.84 -11.74 -32.99
CA PRO A 72 5.68 -12.59 -34.17
C PRO A 72 5.57 -11.79 -35.47
N ASP A 73 5.06 -10.56 -35.39
CA ASP A 73 4.76 -9.69 -36.53
C ASP A 73 4.69 -8.21 -36.13
N ALA A 74 4.57 -7.35 -37.15
CA ALA A 74 4.46 -5.89 -36.99
C ALA A 74 3.19 -5.46 -36.25
N GLU A 75 2.06 -6.13 -36.46
CA GLU A 75 0.78 -5.74 -35.85
C GLU A 75 0.80 -5.95 -34.33
N THR A 76 1.45 -7.00 -33.86
CA THR A 76 1.63 -7.26 -32.42
C THR A 76 2.46 -6.14 -31.76
N ILE A 77 3.44 -5.57 -32.46
CA ILE A 77 4.20 -4.41 -31.97
C ILE A 77 3.31 -3.16 -31.93
N GLN A 78 2.51 -2.93 -32.98
CA GLN A 78 1.57 -1.80 -32.99
C GLN A 78 0.54 -1.90 -31.87
N ALA A 79 0.05 -3.11 -31.57
CA ALA A 79 -0.82 -3.35 -30.43
C ALA A 79 -0.12 -3.01 -29.10
N ALA A 80 1.15 -3.40 -28.94
CA ALA A 80 1.94 -3.04 -27.75
C ALA A 80 2.15 -1.52 -27.63
N VAL A 81 2.45 -0.82 -28.73
CA VAL A 81 2.60 0.64 -28.76
C VAL A 81 1.28 1.33 -28.37
N ARG A 82 0.15 0.93 -28.97
CA ARG A 82 -1.17 1.47 -28.63
C ARG A 82 -1.49 1.25 -27.15
N LYS A 83 -1.21 0.05 -26.63
CA LYS A 83 -1.43 -0.31 -25.23
C LYS A 83 -0.64 0.59 -24.27
N GLY A 84 0.67 0.72 -24.51
CA GLY A 84 1.55 1.55 -23.68
C GLY A 84 1.33 3.07 -23.83
N ALA A 85 0.79 3.50 -24.98
CA ALA A 85 0.42 4.89 -25.19
C ALA A 85 -0.90 5.26 -24.49
N ALA A 86 -1.83 4.32 -24.28
CA ALA A 86 -3.23 4.57 -23.88
C ALA A 86 -3.49 4.90 -22.39
N VAL A 87 -2.61 5.69 -21.78
CA VAL A 87 -2.82 6.29 -20.45
C VAL A 87 -2.16 7.66 -20.40
N GLU A 88 -2.89 8.64 -19.88
CA GLU A 88 -2.41 10.01 -19.69
C GLU A 88 -1.45 10.08 -18.48
N ALA A 89 -0.39 10.90 -18.60
CA ALA A 89 0.71 10.91 -17.64
C ALA A 89 0.29 11.40 -16.24
N SER A 90 -0.51 12.47 -16.16
CA SER A 90 -1.02 12.99 -14.88
C SER A 90 -1.95 11.98 -14.20
N GLN A 91 -2.80 11.30 -14.97
CA GLN A 91 -3.68 10.25 -14.47
C GLN A 91 -2.88 9.08 -13.88
N LEU A 92 -1.82 8.66 -14.57
CA LEU A 92 -0.96 7.59 -14.11
C LEU A 92 -0.20 7.99 -12.83
N SER A 93 0.29 9.23 -12.75
CA SER A 93 0.93 9.77 -11.53
C SER A 93 -0.01 9.76 -10.33
N ARG A 94 -1.26 10.25 -10.51
CA ARG A 94 -2.30 10.19 -9.48
C ARG A 94 -2.58 8.75 -9.05
N GLY A 95 -2.65 7.82 -10.00
CA GLY A 95 -2.87 6.41 -9.74
C GLY A 95 -1.75 5.76 -8.93
N MET A 96 -0.49 6.14 -9.15
CA MET A 96 0.64 5.67 -8.35
C MET A 96 0.52 6.06 -6.88
N ILE A 97 0.25 7.35 -6.61
CA ILE A 97 0.08 7.86 -5.24
C ILE A 97 -1.13 7.23 -4.55
N ALA A 98 -2.24 7.11 -5.28
CA ALA A 98 -3.45 6.47 -4.79
C ALA A 98 -3.20 5.00 -4.44
N TYR A 99 -2.51 4.25 -5.30
CA TYR A 99 -2.15 2.86 -5.01
C TYR A 99 -1.21 2.76 -3.82
N GLY A 100 -0.21 3.65 -3.73
CA GLY A 100 0.67 3.75 -2.56
C GLY A 100 -0.09 3.99 -1.25
N ALA A 101 -1.14 4.81 -1.26
CA ALA A 101 -1.96 5.04 -0.07
C ALA A 101 -2.70 3.77 0.37
N ILE A 102 -3.21 3.00 -0.59
CA ILE A 102 -3.89 1.73 -0.32
C ILE A 102 -2.89 0.70 0.24
N LEU A 103 -1.66 0.65 -0.28
CA LEU A 103 -0.58 -0.17 0.25
C LEU A 103 -0.20 0.23 1.69
N ALA A 104 -0.09 1.53 1.98
CA ALA A 104 0.19 2.03 3.33
C ALA A 104 -0.91 1.65 4.33
N LEU A 105 -2.18 1.68 3.92
CA LEU A 105 -3.32 1.23 4.74
C LEU A 105 -3.26 -0.27 5.07
N GLN A 106 -2.43 -1.06 4.38
CA GLN A 106 -2.20 -2.47 4.72
C GLN A 106 -1.18 -2.65 5.86
N SER A 107 -0.49 -1.59 6.31
CA SER A 107 0.41 -1.70 7.48
C SER A 107 -0.41 -1.61 8.77
N PRO A 108 -0.52 -2.70 9.54
CA PRO A 108 -1.21 -2.66 10.83
C PRO A 108 -0.49 -1.73 11.82
N GLU A 109 0.84 -1.61 11.75
CA GLU A 109 1.63 -0.72 12.61
C GLU A 109 1.29 0.74 12.34
N TYR A 110 1.24 1.13 11.06
CA TYR A 110 0.91 2.49 10.68
C TYR A 110 -0.53 2.84 11.02
N VAL A 111 -1.48 1.97 10.63
CA VAL A 111 -2.90 2.19 10.93
C VAL A 111 -3.13 2.28 12.43
N ALA A 112 -2.56 1.37 13.24
CA ALA A 112 -2.66 1.45 14.69
C ALA A 112 -2.00 2.72 15.24
N GLY A 113 -0.83 3.09 14.75
CA GLY A 113 -0.09 4.30 15.14
C GLY A 113 -0.88 5.58 14.90
N VAL A 114 -1.50 5.74 13.73
CA VAL A 114 -2.35 6.90 13.43
C VAL A 114 -3.63 6.87 14.26
N ARG A 115 -4.24 5.70 14.47
CA ARG A 115 -5.52 5.56 15.18
C ARG A 115 -5.44 5.87 16.68
N GLN A 116 -4.24 5.96 17.26
CA GLN A 116 -4.05 6.48 18.61
C GLN A 116 -4.61 7.91 18.78
N TYR A 117 -4.63 8.69 17.71
CA TYR A 117 -5.16 10.06 17.69
C TYR A 117 -6.62 10.16 17.25
N ALA A 118 -7.28 9.04 16.94
CA ALA A 118 -8.61 9.02 16.32
C ALA A 118 -9.77 8.94 17.32
N ALA A 119 -9.50 8.58 18.58
CA ALA A 119 -10.54 8.36 19.59
C ALA A 119 -11.21 9.67 20.01
N ASP A 120 -10.43 10.69 20.39
CA ASP A 120 -10.94 12.00 20.77
C ASP A 120 -11.26 12.85 19.52
N PRO A 121 -12.50 13.36 19.36
CA PRO A 121 -12.88 14.14 18.18
C PRO A 121 -12.06 15.42 17.97
N ALA A 122 -11.70 16.13 19.04
CA ALA A 122 -10.97 17.39 18.94
C ALA A 122 -9.51 17.12 18.54
N GLN A 123 -8.85 16.15 19.17
CA GLN A 123 -7.52 15.69 18.80
C GLN A 123 -7.47 15.18 17.36
N ARG A 124 -8.48 14.39 16.96
CA ARG A 124 -8.60 13.89 15.59
C ARG A 124 -8.68 15.02 14.58
N GLN A 125 -9.52 16.04 14.83
CA GLN A 125 -9.63 17.22 13.97
C GLN A 125 -8.33 18.02 13.90
N GLN A 126 -7.64 18.21 15.03
CA GLN A 126 -6.32 18.86 15.05
C GLN A 126 -5.31 18.07 14.21
N MET A 127 -5.36 16.73 14.28
CA MET A 127 -4.48 15.87 13.51
C MET A 127 -4.75 15.95 12.00
N VAL A 128 -6.02 15.88 11.61
CA VAL A 128 -6.44 16.08 10.22
C VAL A 128 -5.95 17.43 9.70
N ALA A 129 -6.20 18.51 10.45
CA ALA A 129 -5.77 19.86 10.05
C ALA A 129 -4.25 19.96 9.89
N ARG A 130 -3.49 19.29 10.76
CA ARG A 130 -2.03 19.26 10.69
C ARG A 130 -1.53 18.54 9.42
N ILE A 131 -2.10 17.38 9.09
CA ILE A 131 -1.72 16.62 7.89
C ILE A 131 -2.12 17.38 6.61
N VAL A 132 -3.29 18.02 6.60
CA VAL A 132 -3.73 18.83 5.46
C VAL A 132 -2.82 20.04 5.26
N ALA A 133 -2.39 20.69 6.33
CA ALA A 133 -1.48 21.83 6.27
C ALA A 133 -0.04 21.43 5.89
N ASP A 134 0.42 20.28 6.37
CA ASP A 134 1.74 19.73 6.10
C ASP A 134 1.68 18.20 5.93
N PRO A 135 1.58 17.71 4.68
CA PRO A 135 1.52 16.28 4.39
C PRO A 135 2.74 15.50 4.88
N ALA A 136 3.91 16.15 4.99
CA ALA A 136 5.13 15.53 5.51
C ALA A 136 4.97 15.05 6.95
N TYR A 137 4.03 15.62 7.71
CA TYR A 137 3.75 15.17 9.05
C TYR A 137 3.33 13.69 9.11
N ALA A 138 2.62 13.20 8.10
CA ALA A 138 2.18 11.81 8.04
C ALA A 138 3.34 10.81 8.03
N ALA A 139 4.51 11.21 7.48
CA ALA A 139 5.73 10.41 7.48
C ALA A 139 6.43 10.33 8.85
N THR A 140 6.00 11.13 9.83
CA THR A 140 6.55 11.12 11.20
C THR A 140 5.71 10.30 12.18
N LEU A 141 4.52 9.84 11.74
CA LEU A 141 3.61 9.08 12.58
C LEU A 141 4.14 7.65 12.85
N PRO A 142 3.81 7.05 14.00
CA PRO A 142 4.26 5.70 14.32
C PRO A 142 3.86 4.69 13.23
N GLY A 143 4.81 3.84 12.82
CA GLY A 143 4.61 2.85 11.75
C GLY A 143 4.86 3.37 10.32
N ALA A 144 5.23 4.65 10.14
CA ALA A 144 5.48 5.22 8.82
C ALA A 144 6.53 4.44 8.02
N GLU A 145 7.59 3.94 8.68
CA GLU A 145 8.61 3.11 8.02
C GLU A 145 8.07 1.77 7.52
N SER A 146 7.13 1.15 8.24
CA SER A 146 6.47 -0.09 7.83
C SER A 146 5.58 0.16 6.61
N ALA A 147 4.74 1.21 6.65
CA ALA A 147 3.90 1.59 5.52
C ALA A 147 4.72 1.98 4.29
N ALA A 148 5.76 2.82 4.45
CA ALA A 148 6.69 3.17 3.38
C ALA A 148 7.43 1.93 2.84
N GLY A 149 7.75 0.98 3.71
CA GLY A 149 8.33 -0.31 3.36
C GLY A 149 7.42 -1.13 2.44
N LEU A 150 6.12 -1.22 2.76
CA LEU A 150 5.14 -1.92 1.91
C LEU A 150 4.99 -1.26 0.52
N ILE A 151 4.96 0.08 0.48
CA ILE A 151 4.92 0.83 -0.78
C ILE A 151 6.17 0.53 -1.61
N ALA A 152 7.35 0.72 -1.01
CA ALA A 152 8.62 0.59 -1.70
C ALA A 152 8.91 -0.85 -2.14
N SER A 153 8.57 -1.84 -1.33
CA SER A 153 8.80 -3.26 -1.69
C SER A 153 7.90 -3.69 -2.85
N THR A 154 6.63 -3.29 -2.84
CA THR A 154 5.66 -3.66 -3.87
C THR A 154 5.98 -2.96 -5.19
N MET A 155 6.08 -1.63 -5.18
CA MET A 155 6.32 -0.85 -6.40
C MET A 155 7.76 -1.01 -6.90
N GLY A 156 8.73 -1.20 -6.01
CA GLY A 156 10.11 -1.50 -6.38
C GLY A 156 10.23 -2.84 -7.11
N LYS A 157 9.52 -3.89 -6.65
CA LYS A 157 9.47 -5.18 -7.34
C LYS A 157 8.84 -5.07 -8.72
N ASP A 158 7.78 -4.28 -8.88
CA ASP A 158 7.21 -4.00 -10.21
C ASP A 158 8.23 -3.29 -11.12
N ALA A 159 8.97 -2.32 -10.61
CA ALA A 159 10.02 -1.63 -11.35
C ALA A 159 11.17 -2.57 -11.78
N GLU A 160 11.61 -3.48 -10.90
CA GLU A 160 12.62 -4.49 -11.23
C GLU A 160 12.15 -5.44 -12.34
N ILE A 161 10.91 -5.93 -12.23
CA ILE A 161 10.31 -6.80 -13.25
C ILE A 161 10.20 -6.07 -14.59
N MET A 162 9.70 -4.83 -14.60
CA MET A 162 9.60 -4.04 -15.83
C MET A 162 10.98 -3.70 -16.41
N THR A 163 11.99 -3.47 -15.57
CA THR A 163 13.38 -3.27 -16.03
C THR A 163 13.88 -4.48 -16.80
N ALA A 164 13.72 -5.69 -16.25
CA ALA A 164 14.12 -6.92 -16.91
C ALA A 164 13.35 -7.18 -18.23
N LEU A 165 12.04 -6.90 -18.22
CA LEU A 165 11.22 -7.00 -19.45
C LEU A 165 11.70 -6.02 -20.52
N ALA A 166 12.02 -4.78 -20.13
CA ALA A 166 12.52 -3.80 -21.06
C ALA A 166 13.88 -4.21 -21.65
N GLU A 167 14.78 -4.78 -20.86
CA GLU A 167 16.06 -5.31 -21.34
C GLU A 167 15.85 -6.41 -22.38
N ALA A 168 14.92 -7.32 -22.13
CA ALA A 168 14.58 -8.37 -23.09
C ALA A 168 14.02 -7.79 -24.39
N VAL A 169 13.07 -6.85 -24.32
CA VAL A 169 12.45 -6.22 -25.50
C VAL A 169 13.46 -5.38 -26.29
N GLU A 170 14.28 -4.58 -25.61
CA GLU A 170 15.34 -3.79 -26.25
C GLU A 170 16.38 -4.69 -26.92
N THR A 171 16.78 -5.79 -26.26
CA THR A 171 17.70 -6.77 -26.84
C THR A 171 17.09 -7.42 -28.09
N ASP A 172 15.81 -7.80 -28.03
CA ASP A 172 15.09 -8.39 -29.17
C ASP A 172 15.06 -7.45 -30.38
N ALA A 173 14.95 -6.13 -30.16
CA ALA A 173 15.02 -5.13 -31.21
C ALA A 173 16.38 -5.12 -31.96
N TYR A 174 17.47 -5.58 -31.32
CA TYR A 174 18.76 -5.79 -31.96
C TYR A 174 18.89 -7.20 -32.57
N THR A 175 18.51 -8.24 -31.82
CA THR A 175 18.59 -9.64 -32.26
C THR A 175 17.80 -9.88 -33.54
N ILE A 176 16.61 -9.29 -33.67
CA ILE A 176 15.75 -9.45 -34.85
C ILE A 176 16.39 -8.91 -36.16
N GLN A 177 17.47 -8.12 -36.05
CA GLN A 177 18.21 -7.59 -37.20
C GLN A 177 19.21 -8.60 -37.78
N GLU A 178 19.54 -9.66 -37.03
CA GLU A 178 20.49 -10.70 -37.44
C GLU A 178 20.01 -11.46 -38.67
N ARG A 179 20.91 -11.76 -39.60
CA ARG A 179 20.59 -12.40 -40.88
C ARG A 179 19.89 -13.76 -40.74
N THR A 180 20.11 -14.44 -39.62
CA THR A 180 19.58 -15.77 -39.31
C THR A 180 18.23 -15.73 -38.60
N ASP A 181 17.76 -14.58 -38.11
CA ASP A 181 16.46 -14.48 -37.47
C ASP A 181 15.34 -14.55 -38.54
N PRO A 182 14.40 -15.51 -38.46
CA PRO A 182 13.34 -15.66 -39.45
C PRO A 182 12.37 -14.46 -39.50
N ARG A 183 12.23 -13.72 -38.39
CA ARG A 183 11.34 -12.55 -38.27
C ARG A 183 11.91 -11.33 -38.98
N ARG A 184 13.22 -11.29 -39.24
CA ARG A 184 13.90 -10.18 -39.94
C ARG A 184 13.21 -9.78 -41.24
N ARG A 185 12.61 -10.75 -41.94
CA ARG A 185 11.88 -10.55 -43.21
C ARG A 185 10.79 -9.48 -43.12
N TRP A 186 9.99 -9.50 -42.05
CA TRP A 186 8.98 -8.48 -41.81
C TRP A 186 9.53 -7.31 -40.98
N ALA A 187 10.47 -7.58 -40.06
CA ALA A 187 10.97 -6.58 -39.12
C ALA A 187 11.72 -5.43 -39.80
N THR A 188 12.39 -5.72 -40.91
CA THR A 188 13.12 -4.73 -41.72
C THR A 188 12.25 -4.00 -42.73
N GLN A 189 10.98 -4.38 -42.88
CA GLN A 189 10.04 -3.65 -43.74
C GLN A 189 9.75 -2.27 -43.14
N PRO A 190 9.50 -1.24 -43.97
CA PRO A 190 9.04 0.05 -43.49
C PRO A 190 7.75 -0.10 -42.67
N VAL A 191 7.64 0.67 -41.59
CA VAL A 191 6.40 0.78 -40.82
C VAL A 191 5.33 1.39 -41.71
N ALA A 192 4.16 0.74 -41.76
CA ALA A 192 2.99 1.26 -42.46
C ALA A 192 2.45 2.51 -41.72
N ASP A 193 1.97 3.49 -42.50
CA ASP A 193 1.33 4.73 -42.00
C ASP A 193 2.00 5.33 -40.75
N ARG A 194 3.29 5.70 -40.88
CA ARG A 194 4.10 6.24 -39.78
C ARG A 194 3.44 7.45 -39.10
N ASN A 195 2.79 8.32 -39.88
CA ASN A 195 2.12 9.50 -39.36
C ASN A 195 0.84 9.14 -38.60
N GLY A 196 -0.04 8.32 -39.19
CA GLY A 196 -1.27 7.90 -38.51
C GLY A 196 -1.00 7.10 -37.24
N ARG A 197 0.04 6.26 -37.23
CA ARG A 197 0.53 5.56 -36.03
C ARG A 197 0.97 6.52 -34.92
N LEU A 198 1.78 7.53 -35.25
CA LEU A 198 2.24 8.53 -34.29
C LEU A 198 1.07 9.34 -33.73
N GLU A 199 0.19 9.83 -34.60
CA GLU A 199 -0.98 10.61 -34.17
C GLU A 199 -1.96 9.77 -33.35
N SER A 200 -2.10 8.47 -33.65
CA SER A 200 -2.86 7.53 -32.82
C SER A 200 -2.25 7.40 -31.43
N ALA A 201 -0.92 7.25 -31.32
CA ALA A 201 -0.25 7.18 -30.02
C ALA A 201 -0.45 8.46 -29.19
N LYS A 202 -0.30 9.64 -29.81
CA LYS A 202 -0.55 10.93 -29.15
C LYS A 202 -1.99 11.06 -28.67
N SER A 203 -2.94 10.73 -29.55
CA SER A 203 -4.38 10.81 -29.25
C SER A 203 -4.75 9.89 -28.09
N LEU A 204 -4.24 8.64 -28.09
CA LEU A 204 -4.45 7.68 -27.01
C LEU A 204 -3.82 8.15 -25.69
N SER A 205 -2.69 8.85 -25.72
CA SER A 205 -2.05 9.42 -24.52
C SER A 205 -2.74 10.66 -23.97
N ALA A 206 -3.60 11.32 -24.75
CA ALA A 206 -4.30 12.54 -24.33
C ALA A 206 -5.66 12.25 -23.67
N VAL A 207 -6.17 11.02 -23.76
CA VAL A 207 -7.49 10.65 -23.25
C VAL A 207 -7.33 9.94 -21.90
N PRO A 208 -7.96 10.45 -20.81
CA PRO A 208 -8.03 9.73 -19.55
C PRO A 208 -8.66 8.35 -19.74
N ARG A 209 -7.98 7.33 -19.23
CA ARG A 209 -8.48 5.96 -19.23
C ARG A 209 -9.61 5.80 -18.22
N LEU A 210 -10.61 4.99 -18.55
CA LEU A 210 -11.65 4.61 -17.60
C LEU A 210 -11.09 3.63 -16.54
N PRO A 211 -11.40 3.84 -15.24
CA PRO A 211 -11.07 2.89 -14.18
C PRO A 211 -11.64 1.49 -14.42
N SER A 212 -10.93 0.47 -13.95
CA SER A 212 -11.41 -0.92 -13.96
C SER A 212 -12.37 -1.13 -12.78
N ALA A 213 -13.63 -1.47 -13.04
CA ALA A 213 -14.63 -1.64 -11.98
C ALA A 213 -14.24 -2.75 -10.98
N GLU A 214 -13.72 -3.87 -11.46
CA GLU A 214 -13.27 -4.99 -10.64
C GLU A 214 -12.05 -4.61 -9.78
N ASP A 215 -11.01 -4.03 -10.40
CA ASP A 215 -9.82 -3.61 -9.66
C ASP A 215 -10.16 -2.51 -8.65
N SER A 216 -11.03 -1.55 -9.02
CA SER A 216 -11.50 -0.48 -8.13
C SER A 216 -12.23 -1.05 -6.92
N ALA A 217 -13.17 -1.98 -7.12
CA ALA A 217 -13.92 -2.60 -6.02
C ALA A 217 -13.00 -3.37 -5.07
N ARG A 218 -12.03 -4.14 -5.61
CA ARG A 218 -11.04 -4.87 -4.80
C ARG A 218 -10.19 -3.92 -3.98
N LEU A 219 -9.65 -2.87 -4.60
CA LEU A 219 -8.77 -1.89 -3.97
C LEU A 219 -9.52 -1.05 -2.93
N PHE A 220 -10.76 -0.67 -3.22
CA PHE A 220 -11.64 0.03 -2.28
C PHE A 220 -11.93 -0.81 -1.03
N ALA A 221 -12.28 -2.09 -1.22
CA ALA A 221 -12.51 -3.02 -0.11
C ALA A 221 -11.24 -3.18 0.74
N ALA A 222 -10.08 -3.34 0.10
CA ALA A 222 -8.81 -3.51 0.81
C ALA A 222 -8.38 -2.26 1.59
N ALA A 223 -8.64 -1.07 1.06
CA ALA A 223 -8.35 0.18 1.74
C ALA A 223 -9.22 0.39 2.99
N ASN A 224 -10.53 0.14 2.88
CA ASN A 224 -11.48 0.36 3.97
C ASN A 224 -11.46 -0.77 5.02
N SER A 225 -10.90 -1.95 4.71
CA SER A 225 -10.65 -3.00 5.69
C SER A 225 -9.25 -2.96 6.29
N GLY A 226 -8.31 -2.23 5.68
CA GLY A 226 -6.88 -2.24 6.03
C GLY A 226 -6.19 -3.59 5.78
N SER A 227 -6.78 -4.47 4.96
CA SER A 227 -6.30 -5.83 4.71
C SER A 227 -6.76 -6.36 3.36
N GLY A 228 -6.28 -7.54 2.94
CA GLY A 228 -6.75 -8.23 1.73
C GLY A 228 -5.82 -8.14 0.52
N LEU A 229 -4.73 -7.37 0.59
CA LEU A 229 -3.69 -7.40 -0.45
C LEU A 229 -2.58 -8.44 -0.21
N ASN A 230 -2.57 -9.11 0.95
CA ASN A 230 -1.63 -10.18 1.32
C ASN A 230 -0.15 -9.81 1.08
N LEU A 231 0.24 -8.61 1.54
CA LEU A 231 1.60 -8.09 1.37
C LEU A 231 2.56 -8.72 2.38
N SER A 232 3.81 -8.95 1.96
CA SER A 232 4.88 -9.31 2.89
C SER A 232 5.32 -8.08 3.68
N ALA A 233 5.49 -8.24 4.98
CA ALA A 233 6.01 -7.17 5.84
C ALA A 233 7.34 -6.65 5.28
N ALA A 234 7.48 -5.33 5.26
CA ALA A 234 8.66 -4.63 4.79
C ALA A 234 8.80 -3.34 5.59
N GLN A 235 10.04 -2.86 5.72
CA GLN A 235 10.32 -1.61 6.42
C GLN A 235 11.33 -0.81 5.63
N ARG A 236 11.16 0.51 5.61
CA ARG A 236 12.06 1.46 4.97
C ARG A 236 12.24 2.68 5.84
N GLY A 237 13.48 3.01 6.16
CA GLY A 237 13.82 4.25 6.87
C GLY A 237 13.71 5.49 5.98
N ALA A 238 13.53 6.64 6.61
CA ALA A 238 13.57 7.96 5.96
C ALA A 238 14.98 8.27 5.38
N PRO A 239 15.12 9.23 4.44
CA PRO A 239 14.07 10.10 3.88
C PRO A 239 13.17 9.40 2.86
N PHE A 240 11.89 9.79 2.81
CA PHE A 240 10.92 9.35 1.82
C PHE A 240 10.80 10.36 0.68
N THR A 241 10.41 9.88 -0.50
CA THR A 241 10.07 10.77 -1.62
C THR A 241 8.78 11.54 -1.32
N PRO A 242 8.57 12.71 -1.95
CA PRO A 242 7.29 13.44 -1.84
C PRO A 242 6.08 12.57 -2.22
N ALA A 243 6.23 11.66 -3.19
CA ALA A 243 5.16 10.78 -3.62
C ALA A 243 4.79 9.74 -2.53
N ILE A 244 5.77 9.12 -1.86
CA ILE A 244 5.52 8.27 -0.69
C ILE A 244 4.88 9.08 0.44
N VAL A 245 5.36 10.30 0.70
CA VAL A 245 4.78 11.18 1.72
C VAL A 245 3.31 11.45 1.44
N ASN A 246 2.95 11.76 0.20
CA ASN A 246 1.57 11.99 -0.19
C ASN A 246 0.70 10.73 -0.02
N SER A 247 1.22 9.55 -0.37
CA SER A 247 0.53 8.28 -0.09
C SER A 247 0.30 8.05 1.40
N LEU A 248 1.32 8.31 2.23
CA LEU A 248 1.21 8.20 3.69
C LEU A 248 0.19 9.20 4.24
N ALA A 249 0.15 10.44 3.73
CA ALA A 249 -0.82 11.45 4.13
C ALA A 249 -2.26 11.03 3.80
N ILE A 250 -2.52 10.52 2.60
CA ILE A 250 -3.85 9.99 2.24
C ILE A 250 -4.23 8.82 3.17
N ALA A 251 -3.29 7.89 3.42
CA ALA A 251 -3.53 6.75 4.30
C ALA A 251 -3.80 7.18 5.76
N ALA A 252 -3.07 8.17 6.27
CA ALA A 252 -3.28 8.72 7.61
C ALA A 252 -4.65 9.41 7.71
N LEU A 253 -5.03 10.23 6.72
CA LEU A 253 -6.35 10.85 6.65
C LEU A 253 -7.46 9.78 6.61
N ALA A 254 -7.28 8.72 5.84
CA ALA A 254 -8.22 7.59 5.82
C ALA A 254 -8.30 6.87 7.17
N ALA A 255 -7.18 6.68 7.86
CA ALA A 255 -7.12 6.08 9.19
C ALA A 255 -7.80 6.93 10.28
N LEU A 256 -7.85 8.25 10.08
CA LEU A 256 -8.59 9.21 10.90
C LEU A 256 -10.05 9.38 10.47
N GLY A 257 -10.51 8.68 9.44
CA GLY A 257 -11.88 8.82 8.91
C GLY A 257 -12.11 10.11 8.11
N ALA A 258 -11.05 10.78 7.65
CA ALA A 258 -11.06 12.09 6.99
C ALA A 258 -10.66 12.03 5.51
N ALA A 259 -10.78 10.87 4.87
CA ALA A 259 -10.56 10.68 3.43
C ALA A 259 -11.74 9.97 2.73
N GLY A 260 -12.89 9.82 3.40
CA GLY A 260 -14.13 9.28 2.82
C GLY A 260 -14.78 10.23 1.81
N GLU A 261 -15.96 9.86 1.30
CA GLU A 261 -16.67 10.61 0.25
C GLU A 261 -16.90 12.09 0.62
N ASP A 262 -17.27 12.36 1.87
CA ASP A 262 -17.53 13.73 2.35
C ASP A 262 -16.25 14.58 2.52
N ALA A 263 -15.08 13.95 2.39
CA ALA A 263 -13.78 14.57 2.63
C ALA A 263 -12.83 14.46 1.41
N LYS A 264 -13.38 14.30 0.21
CA LYS A 264 -12.63 14.12 -1.04
C LYS A 264 -11.58 15.23 -1.30
N ALA A 265 -11.89 16.47 -0.91
CA ALA A 265 -10.95 17.59 -1.01
C ALA A 265 -9.60 17.32 -0.30
N ASN A 266 -9.61 16.55 0.80
CA ASN A 266 -8.39 16.19 1.52
C ASN A 266 -7.50 15.22 0.73
N THR A 267 -8.09 14.39 -0.15
CA THR A 267 -7.33 13.44 -0.96
C THR A 267 -6.91 14.02 -2.30
N ASP A 268 -7.78 14.80 -2.95
CA ASP A 268 -7.53 15.32 -4.31
C ASP A 268 -6.24 16.15 -4.36
N ALA A 269 -6.02 17.01 -3.36
CA ALA A 269 -4.83 17.84 -3.24
C ALA A 269 -3.52 17.04 -3.12
N LEU A 270 -3.58 15.82 -2.58
CA LEU A 270 -2.41 14.99 -2.30
C LEU A 270 -2.06 14.05 -3.46
N THR A 271 -2.99 13.82 -4.39
CA THR A 271 -2.72 12.92 -5.53
C THR A 271 -1.82 13.54 -6.60
N THR A 272 -1.47 14.82 -6.50
CA THR A 272 -0.61 15.50 -7.48
C THR A 272 0.81 15.59 -6.92
N GLU A 273 1.78 15.04 -7.65
CA GLU A 273 3.21 15.18 -7.33
C GLU A 273 4.00 15.46 -8.62
N SER A 274 4.71 16.58 -8.62
CA SER A 274 5.28 17.18 -9.82
C SER A 274 6.42 16.38 -10.43
N ASN A 275 7.27 15.74 -9.63
CA ASN A 275 8.42 15.01 -10.16
C ASN A 275 7.98 13.71 -10.85
N ASN A 276 7.04 12.99 -10.25
CA ASN A 276 6.49 11.75 -10.80
C ASN A 276 5.67 12.03 -12.07
N GLU A 277 4.85 13.08 -12.07
CA GLU A 277 4.12 13.50 -13.27
C GLU A 277 5.06 13.95 -14.39
N PHE A 278 6.12 14.70 -14.05
CA PHE A 278 7.14 15.10 -15.01
C PHE A 278 7.85 13.90 -15.62
N CYS A 279 8.25 12.91 -14.82
CA CYS A 279 8.90 11.69 -15.30
C CYS A 279 8.02 10.97 -16.34
N LEU A 280 6.74 10.77 -16.01
CA LEU A 280 5.78 10.10 -16.90
C LEU A 280 5.48 10.93 -18.16
N SER A 281 5.42 12.25 -18.04
CA SER A 281 5.23 13.16 -19.17
C SER A 281 6.42 13.12 -20.12
N MET A 282 7.65 13.07 -19.58
CA MET A 282 8.86 12.92 -20.36
C MET A 282 8.92 11.57 -21.08
N SER A 283 8.52 10.48 -20.43
CA SER A 283 8.38 9.16 -21.06
C SER A 283 7.49 9.22 -22.31
N LYS A 284 6.33 9.89 -22.23
CA LYS A 284 5.42 10.07 -23.38
C LYS A 284 6.07 10.87 -24.50
N LEU A 285 6.72 11.98 -24.16
CA LEU A 285 7.42 12.81 -25.16
C LEU A 285 8.54 12.03 -25.86
N MET A 286 9.29 11.21 -25.12
CA MET A 286 10.35 10.38 -25.67
C MET A 286 9.79 9.26 -26.56
N LEU A 287 8.67 8.65 -26.18
CA LEU A 287 7.95 7.71 -27.03
C LEU A 287 7.58 8.36 -28.37
N PHE A 288 6.96 9.55 -28.36
CA PHE A 288 6.56 10.22 -29.60
C PHE A 288 7.74 10.56 -30.50
N GLN A 289 8.85 11.03 -29.93
CA GLN A 289 10.05 11.31 -30.70
C GLN A 289 10.65 10.04 -31.32
N CYS A 290 10.66 8.94 -30.56
CA CYS A 290 11.12 7.64 -31.06
C CYS A 290 10.23 7.15 -32.21
N LEU A 291 8.90 7.15 -32.05
CA LEU A 291 7.97 6.72 -33.10
C LEU A 291 8.05 7.60 -34.35
N ALA A 292 8.27 8.91 -34.19
CA ALA A 292 8.46 9.84 -35.30
C ALA A 292 9.76 9.56 -36.10
N ALA A 293 10.82 9.13 -35.42
CA ALA A 293 12.08 8.74 -36.04
C ALA A 293 12.03 7.33 -36.65
N ALA A 294 11.28 6.42 -36.04
CA ALA A 294 11.24 4.99 -36.37
C ALA A 294 10.87 4.74 -37.84
N LYS A 295 11.67 3.97 -38.58
CA LYS A 295 11.49 3.64 -40.01
C LYS A 295 11.10 2.18 -40.25
N PRO A 296 11.96 1.17 -40.01
CA PRO A 296 11.56 -0.23 -40.06
C PRO A 296 10.83 -0.69 -38.80
N ASN A 297 10.03 -1.76 -38.91
CA ASN A 297 9.21 -2.27 -37.80
C ASN A 297 9.99 -2.64 -36.53
N TYR A 298 11.25 -3.09 -36.65
CA TYR A 298 12.04 -3.41 -35.45
C TYR A 298 12.37 -2.18 -34.59
N GLU A 299 12.35 -0.97 -35.15
CA GLU A 299 12.56 0.26 -34.36
C GLU A 299 11.37 0.54 -33.43
N ASP A 300 10.17 0.07 -33.77
CA ASP A 300 9.02 0.16 -32.87
C ASP A 300 9.12 -0.82 -31.69
N ILE A 301 9.82 -1.96 -31.86
CA ILE A 301 10.18 -2.85 -30.74
C ILE A 301 11.07 -2.08 -29.75
N PHE A 302 12.08 -1.37 -30.26
CA PHE A 302 12.96 -0.55 -29.44
C PHE A 302 12.19 0.57 -28.74
N CYS A 303 11.34 1.31 -29.47
CA CYS A 303 10.52 2.37 -28.87
C CYS A 303 9.60 1.84 -27.77
N ALA A 304 9.00 0.66 -27.95
CA ALA A 304 8.18 0.02 -26.91
C ALA A 304 9.03 -0.40 -25.70
N GLY A 305 10.14 -1.10 -25.92
CA GLY A 305 11.03 -1.52 -24.82
C GLY A 305 11.55 -0.33 -24.02
N ARG A 306 12.08 0.68 -24.71
CA ARG A 306 12.72 1.84 -24.08
C ARG A 306 11.71 2.81 -23.46
N HIS A 307 10.73 3.29 -24.24
CA HIS A 307 9.92 4.43 -23.84
C HIS A 307 8.55 4.08 -23.27
N ILE A 308 8.15 2.81 -23.32
CA ILE A 308 6.97 2.32 -22.62
C ILE A 308 7.38 1.53 -21.39
N VAL A 309 8.21 0.50 -21.55
CA VAL A 309 8.52 -0.43 -20.45
C VAL A 309 9.62 0.13 -19.54
N ARG A 310 10.79 0.51 -20.07
CA ARG A 310 11.91 1.00 -19.26
C ARG A 310 11.62 2.34 -18.61
N ASP A 311 11.09 3.31 -19.35
CA ASP A 311 10.79 4.63 -18.77
C ASP A 311 9.74 4.52 -17.63
N MET A 312 8.71 3.67 -17.78
CA MET A 312 7.78 3.35 -16.69
C MET A 312 8.52 2.74 -15.49
N ALA A 313 9.38 1.75 -15.71
CA ALA A 313 10.17 1.14 -14.64
C ALA A 313 11.01 2.19 -13.89
N GLN A 314 11.63 3.11 -14.62
CA GLN A 314 12.42 4.19 -14.05
C GLN A 314 11.57 5.18 -13.24
N CYS A 315 10.41 5.59 -13.75
CA CYS A 315 9.52 6.48 -13.00
C CYS A 315 8.99 5.81 -11.73
N THR A 316 8.63 4.52 -11.79
CA THR A 316 8.24 3.75 -10.59
C THR A 316 9.40 3.60 -9.61
N ALA A 317 10.63 3.39 -10.06
CA ALA A 317 11.80 3.35 -9.19
C ALA A 317 12.05 4.72 -8.53
N GLN A 318 11.98 5.81 -9.29
CA GLN A 318 12.11 7.19 -8.79
C GLN A 318 11.04 7.53 -7.76
N TYR A 319 9.78 7.10 -8.00
CA TYR A 319 8.69 7.21 -7.04
C TYR A 319 9.06 6.59 -5.69
N THR A 320 9.65 5.39 -5.69
CA THR A 320 10.07 4.72 -4.44
C THR A 320 11.32 5.31 -3.82
N GLY A 321 12.09 6.09 -4.59
CA GLY A 321 13.36 6.69 -4.19
C GLY A 321 14.51 5.69 -4.08
N PRO A 322 15.77 6.18 -4.02
CA PRO A 322 16.93 5.31 -3.83
C PRO A 322 16.81 4.56 -2.51
N MET A 323 17.03 3.24 -2.53
CA MET A 323 17.05 2.44 -1.31
C MET A 323 18.00 3.11 -0.30
N PRO A 324 17.58 3.31 0.97
CA PRO A 324 18.45 3.89 1.96
C PRO A 324 19.71 3.02 2.05
N THR A 325 20.88 3.62 1.84
CA THR A 325 22.13 2.96 2.17
C THR A 325 22.12 2.70 3.66
N ILE A 326 22.00 1.43 4.06
CA ILE A 326 22.22 1.03 5.45
C ILE A 326 23.68 1.35 5.74
N THR A 327 23.94 2.50 6.33
CA THR A 327 25.23 2.75 6.98
C THR A 327 25.23 1.88 8.22
N VAL A 328 25.71 0.64 8.08
CA VAL A 328 26.16 -0.12 9.24
C VAL A 328 27.24 0.75 9.87
N ALA A 329 26.96 1.32 11.04
CA ALA A 329 27.99 1.97 11.82
C ALA A 329 29.04 0.89 12.12
N VAL A 330 30.13 0.90 11.35
CA VAL A 330 31.29 0.09 11.66
C VAL A 330 31.76 0.60 13.02
N PRO A 331 31.69 -0.20 14.09
CA PRO A 331 32.22 0.23 15.37
C PRO A 331 33.69 0.61 15.16
N PRO A 332 34.17 1.72 15.74
CA PRO A 332 35.56 2.12 15.59
C PRO A 332 36.46 0.94 15.95
N ALA A 333 37.45 0.67 15.10
CA ALA A 333 38.43 -0.38 15.34
C ALA A 333 39.06 -0.17 16.72
N GLY A 334 38.74 -1.04 17.67
CA GLY A 334 39.22 -0.94 19.06
C GLY A 334 38.15 -0.87 20.15
N ALA A 335 36.85 -0.94 19.84
CA ALA A 335 35.84 -1.14 20.89
C ALA A 335 36.02 -2.54 21.52
N PRO A 336 36.26 -2.65 22.85
CA PRO A 336 36.44 -3.95 23.49
C PRO A 336 35.14 -4.75 23.47
N THR A 337 35.23 -5.99 22.99
CA THR A 337 34.14 -6.97 23.00
C THR A 337 33.71 -7.24 24.45
N PRO A 338 32.41 -7.16 24.79
CA PRO A 338 31.94 -7.62 26.09
C PRO A 338 32.17 -9.13 26.17
N MET A 339 33.05 -9.58 27.06
CA MET A 339 33.21 -11.00 27.35
C MET A 339 31.92 -11.50 28.01
N ALA A 340 31.23 -12.42 27.33
CA ALA A 340 30.14 -13.17 27.89
C ALA A 340 30.63 -13.95 29.13
N GLN A 341 30.08 -13.65 30.30
CA GLN A 341 30.29 -14.45 31.50
C GLN A 341 29.57 -15.80 31.31
N ALA A 342 30.34 -16.85 31.02
CA ALA A 342 29.88 -18.22 31.08
C ALA A 342 29.57 -18.58 32.54
N GLN A 343 28.29 -18.66 32.90
CA GLN A 343 27.86 -19.24 34.16
C GLN A 343 27.84 -20.77 34.03
N ASN A 344 28.80 -21.41 34.73
CA ASN A 344 28.83 -22.83 35.01
C ASN A 344 27.56 -23.26 35.77
N GLN A 345 26.73 -24.12 35.19
CA GLN A 345 25.85 -25.02 35.94
C GLN A 345 25.95 -26.42 35.36
N SER A 346 26.77 -27.23 36.01
CA SER A 346 26.86 -28.67 35.87
C SER A 346 25.65 -29.35 36.53
N THR A 347 24.81 -30.00 35.74
CA THR A 347 23.77 -30.94 36.19
C THR A 347 24.38 -32.32 36.49
N PRO A 348 24.08 -32.98 37.63
CA PRO A 348 24.45 -34.37 37.85
C PRO A 348 23.39 -35.33 37.28
N THR A 349 23.84 -36.30 36.48
CA THR A 349 23.06 -37.44 35.98
C THR A 349 22.89 -38.51 37.07
N PRO A 350 21.70 -39.12 37.25
CA PRO A 350 21.52 -40.27 38.15
C PRO A 350 21.85 -41.59 37.45
N SER A 351 22.60 -42.47 38.12
CA SER A 351 22.82 -43.87 37.69
C SER A 351 21.58 -44.74 37.94
N PRO A 352 21.32 -45.77 37.10
CA PRO A 352 20.22 -46.70 37.26
C PRO A 352 20.57 -47.86 38.22
N HIS A 353 19.55 -48.42 38.86
CA HIS A 353 19.61 -49.71 39.54
C HIS A 353 19.71 -50.85 38.51
N GLY A 354 20.59 -51.83 38.79
CA GLY A 354 20.64 -53.13 38.11
C GLY A 354 22.02 -53.51 37.61
#